data_AF-A0A7X9E9P6-F1
#
_entry.id   AF-A0A7X9E9P6-F1
#
_cell.length_a   1.000
_cell.length_b   1.000
_cell.length_c   1.000
_cell.angle_alpha   90.00
_cell.angle_beta   90.00
_cell.angle_gamma   90.00
#
_symmetry.space_group_name_H-M   'P 1'
#
loop_
_entity.id
_entity.type
_entity.pdbx_description
1 polymer ?
#
loop_
_entity_poly.entity_id
_entity_poly.type
_entity_poly.pdbx_seq_one_letter_code
_entity_poly.pdbx_strand_id
1 'polypeptide(L)' 'KQTFAIQLSCGSGAYLPTRQAISGGSYGANVSNGIVGPEGGDLLVEYSVMAINRLWGEKGYLENWRFGG' A
#
# COMPACT_ATOMS: atom_id res chain seq x y z
N LYS A 1 -8.20 16.14 10.66
CA LYS A 1 -7.32 16.08 9.47
C LYS A 1 -8.06 15.27 8.40
N GLN A 2 -8.03 15.68 7.15
CA GLN A 2 -8.66 14.92 6.05
C GLN A 2 -7.57 14.55 5.05
N THR A 3 -7.56 13.28 4.62
CA THR A 3 -6.58 12.75 3.67
C THR A 3 -7.34 12.20 2.47
N PHE A 4 -6.87 12.53 1.28
CA PHE A 4 -7.36 11.96 0.03
C PHE A 4 -6.27 11.06 -0.55
N ALA A 5 -6.58 9.78 -0.76
CA ALA A 5 -5.70 8.84 -1.45
C ALA A 5 -6.07 8.82 -2.94
N ILE A 6 -5.22 9.40 -3.78
CA ILE A 6 -5.46 9.52 -5.22
C ILE A 6 -4.46 8.63 -5.96
N GLN A 7 -4.97 7.64 -6.69
CA GLN A 7 -4.15 6.72 -7.51
C GLN A 7 -4.11 7.19 -8.97
N LEU A 8 -3.21 6.58 -9.77
CA LEU A 8 -2.99 6.91 -11.19
C LEU A 8 -2.62 8.38 -11.45
N SER A 9 -2.04 9.03 -10.46
CA SER A 9 -1.73 10.47 -10.45
C SER A 9 -0.29 10.78 -10.87
N CYS A 10 0.64 9.82 -10.73
CA CYS A 10 2.07 9.99 -11.03
C CYS A 10 2.65 8.84 -11.89
N GLY A 11 1.79 8.02 -12.51
CA GLY A 11 2.19 6.84 -13.30
C GLY A 11 1.19 5.69 -13.18
N SER A 12 1.59 4.50 -13.63
CA SER A 12 0.80 3.27 -13.54
C SER A 12 1.66 2.10 -13.05
N GLY A 13 1.06 1.19 -12.26
CA GLY A 13 1.75 0.09 -11.58
C GLY A 13 0.96 -1.22 -11.51
N ALA A 14 0.03 -1.42 -12.45
CA ALA A 14 -0.90 -2.56 -12.50
C ALA A 14 -1.82 -2.67 -11.25
N TYR A 15 -2.56 -3.77 -11.11
CA TYR A 15 -3.42 -4.01 -9.95
C TYR A 15 -2.62 -4.57 -8.77
N LEU A 16 -3.17 -4.34 -7.58
CA LEU A 16 -2.58 -4.72 -6.31
C LEU A 16 -3.56 -5.60 -5.55
N PRO A 17 -3.42 -6.94 -5.67
CA PRO A 17 -4.42 -7.85 -5.15
C PRO A 17 -4.27 -8.06 -3.65
N THR A 18 -5.39 -8.12 -2.94
CA THR A 18 -5.41 -8.62 -1.56
C THR A 18 -5.42 -10.15 -1.56
N ARG A 19 -5.02 -10.78 -0.43
CA ARG A 19 -5.11 -12.24 -0.25
C ARG A 19 -6.52 -12.78 -0.54
N GLN A 20 -7.55 -12.04 -0.12
CA GLN A 20 -8.94 -12.40 -0.37
C GLN A 20 -9.32 -12.31 -1.85
N ALA A 21 -8.85 -11.29 -2.56
CA ALA A 21 -9.11 -11.12 -3.99
C ALA A 21 -8.51 -12.27 -4.83
N ILE A 22 -7.32 -12.74 -4.46
CA ILE A 22 -6.68 -13.93 -5.06
C ILE A 22 -7.51 -15.18 -4.80
N SER A 23 -7.85 -15.43 -3.54
CA SER A 23 -8.66 -16.61 -3.17
C SER A 23 -10.03 -16.61 -3.84
N GLY A 24 -10.61 -15.44 -4.09
CA GLY A 24 -11.92 -15.27 -4.72
C GLY A 24 -11.90 -15.14 -6.24
N GLY A 25 -10.74 -15.20 -6.90
CA GLY A 25 -10.64 -15.07 -8.36
C GLY A 25 -11.12 -13.73 -8.91
N SER A 26 -10.96 -12.65 -8.14
CA SER A 26 -11.37 -11.30 -8.58
C SER A 26 -10.55 -10.84 -9.79
N TYR A 27 -11.14 -10.01 -10.65
CA TYR A 27 -10.49 -9.56 -11.90
C TYR A 27 -9.07 -9.03 -11.67
N GLY A 28 -8.87 -8.16 -10.67
CA GLY A 28 -7.56 -7.58 -10.34
C GLY A 28 -6.59 -8.52 -9.61
N ALA A 29 -6.88 -9.82 -9.55
CA ALA A 29 -6.08 -10.82 -8.83
C ALA A 29 -5.31 -11.78 -9.73
N ASN A 30 -5.35 -11.56 -11.05
CA ASN A 30 -4.61 -12.40 -11.99
C ASN A 30 -3.14 -12.00 -12.02
N VAL A 31 -2.24 -12.98 -12.12
CA VAL A 31 -0.80 -12.71 -12.33
C VAL A 31 -0.56 -11.91 -13.62
N SER A 32 -1.45 -12.02 -14.61
CA SER A 32 -1.37 -11.26 -15.86
C SER A 32 -1.69 -9.77 -15.71
N ASN A 33 -2.26 -9.32 -14.60
CA ASN A 33 -2.64 -7.92 -14.38
C ASN A 33 -2.15 -7.32 -13.04
N GLY A 34 -1.32 -8.06 -12.31
CA GLY A 34 -0.53 -7.55 -11.18
C GLY A 34 0.96 -7.80 -11.41
N ILE A 35 1.81 -6.88 -10.95
CA ILE A 35 3.27 -7.03 -11.00
C ILE A 35 3.85 -7.51 -9.65
N VAL A 36 3.04 -7.46 -8.60
CA VAL A 36 3.38 -7.87 -7.23
C VAL A 36 2.21 -8.62 -6.59
N GLY A 37 2.51 -9.50 -5.63
CA GLY A 37 1.51 -10.19 -4.82
C GLY A 37 0.98 -9.34 -3.65
N PRO A 38 0.16 -9.93 -2.77
CA PRO A 38 -0.42 -9.25 -1.61
C PRO A 38 0.61 -8.58 -0.70
N GLU A 39 1.80 -9.16 -0.60
CA GLU A 39 2.92 -8.63 0.17
C GLU A 39 3.38 -7.26 -0.36
N GLY A 40 3.32 -7.05 -1.68
CA GLY A 40 3.60 -5.74 -2.27
C GLY A 40 2.55 -4.70 -1.89
N GLY A 41 1.31 -5.13 -1.62
CA GLY A 41 0.24 -4.26 -1.15
C GLY A 41 0.35 -3.89 0.30
N ASP A 42 0.72 -4.85 1.13
CA ASP A 42 1.06 -4.61 2.53
C ASP A 42 2.17 -3.53 2.60
N LEU A 43 3.23 -3.65 1.78
CA LEU A 43 4.29 -2.63 1.68
C LEU A 43 3.79 -1.27 1.18
N LEU A 44 2.97 -1.22 0.12
CA LEU A 44 2.46 0.04 -0.40
C LEU A 44 1.65 0.80 0.66
N VAL A 45 0.78 0.09 1.39
CA VAL A 45 -0.02 0.67 2.48
C VAL A 45 0.89 1.18 3.59
N GLU A 46 1.84 0.36 4.03
CA GLU A 46 2.82 0.70 5.07
C GLU A 46 3.58 1.99 4.77
N TYR A 47 4.18 2.09 3.58
CA TYR A 47 4.93 3.28 3.17
C TYR A 47 4.02 4.50 2.97
N SER A 48 2.78 4.30 2.48
CA SER A 48 1.81 5.39 2.31
C SER A 48 1.38 5.97 3.65
N VAL A 49 1.05 5.14 4.63
CA VAL A 49 0.69 5.57 5.99
C VAL A 49 1.86 6.28 6.66
N MET A 50 3.08 5.76 6.52
CA MET A 50 4.28 6.44 7.00
C MET A 50 4.43 7.85 6.39
N ALA A 51 4.27 7.98 5.08
CA ALA A 51 4.37 9.28 4.40
C ALA A 51 3.27 10.26 4.83
N ILE A 52 2.04 9.78 5.00
CA ILE A 52 0.91 10.59 5.49
C ILE A 52 1.18 11.08 6.92
N ASN A 53 1.63 10.21 7.82
CA ASN A 53 1.94 10.61 9.20
C ASN A 53 3.03 11.68 9.22
N ARG A 54 4.10 11.51 8.43
CA ARG A 54 5.16 12.52 8.27
C ARG A 54 4.61 13.86 7.79
N LEU A 55 3.71 13.86 6.79
CA LEU A 55 3.07 15.08 6.27
C LEU A 55 2.36 15.85 7.40
N TRP A 56 1.79 15.13 8.37
CA TRP A 56 1.07 15.70 9.50
C TRP A 56 1.91 15.89 10.77
N GLY A 57 3.22 15.66 10.71
CA GLY A 57 4.13 15.78 11.86
C GLY A 57 4.01 14.66 12.90
N GLU A 58 3.45 13.51 12.53
CA GLU A 58 3.25 12.34 13.38
C GLU A 58 4.25 11.23 13.03
N LYS A 59 4.56 10.34 14.00
CA LYS A 59 5.40 9.15 13.75
C LYS A 59 4.55 7.93 13.43
N GLY A 60 4.89 7.24 12.34
CA GLY A 60 4.28 5.96 12.00
C GLY A 60 4.88 4.78 12.78
N TYR A 61 4.16 3.66 12.86
CA TYR A 61 4.62 2.46 13.57
C TYR A 61 5.93 1.88 13.00
N LEU A 62 6.16 1.98 11.69
CA LEU A 62 7.43 1.57 11.08
C LEU A 62 8.63 2.40 11.57
N GLU A 63 8.40 3.67 11.89
CA GLU A 63 9.45 4.56 12.39
C GLU A 63 9.70 4.32 13.87
N ASN A 64 8.64 4.02 14.63
CA ASN A 64 8.76 3.60 16.03
C ASN A 64 9.54 2.29 16.15
N TRP A 65 9.39 1.36 15.20
CA TRP A 65 10.14 0.10 15.18
C TRP A 65 11.61 0.28 14.77
N ARG A 66 11.90 1.16 13.80
CA ARG A 66 13.28 1.38 13.31
C ARG A 66 14.17 2.18 14.26
N PHE A 67 13.58 2.95 15.17
CA PHE A 67 14.31 3.79 16.13
C PHE A 67 14.01 3.43 17.60
N GLY A 68 13.24 2.38 17.84
CA GLY A 68 12.86 1.88 19.16
C GLY A 68 13.23 0.41 19.31
N GLY A 69 14.53 0.17 19.47
CA GLY A 69 15.15 -1.07 19.96
C GLY A 69 16.27 -0.70 20.90
#